data_AF-A0A7K5RC72-F1
#
_entry.id   AF-A0A7K5RC72-F1
#
_cell.length_a   1.000
_cell.length_b   1.000
_cell.length_c   1.000
_cell.angle_alpha   90.00
_cell.angle_beta   90.00
_cell.angle_gamma   90.00
#
_symmetry.space_group_name_H-M   'P 1'
#
loop_
_entity.id
_entity.type
_entity.pdbx_description
1 polymer ?
#
loop_
_entity_poly.entity_id
_entity_poly.type
_entity_poly.pdbx_seq_one_letter_code
_entity_poly.pdbx_strand_id
1 'polypeptide(L)'
;REHRTGSARSEGYYPISRREKARYLRPCPAPRPDPDAPPDTQGPNRVLSERRSEQRRLLSAIGSAALPDSDLLKLNQLKVCWPAVPVVSPRRIHEWGLFAMEPIAADEMVIEYVGQNIRQVVADMREKRYAQEGIGSSYLFRVDHDTIIDATKCGNLARFIN
;
A
#
# COMPACT_ATOMS: atom_id res chain seq x y z
N ARG A 1 -15.44 -20.43 -17.50
CA ARG A 1 -16.68 -20.37 -18.30
C ARG A 1 -16.49 -21.17 -19.57
N GLU A 2 -17.57 -21.74 -20.08
CA GLU A 2 -17.56 -22.43 -21.37
C GLU A 2 -17.83 -21.40 -22.47
N HIS A 3 -16.94 -21.34 -23.47
CA HIS A 3 -17.07 -20.43 -24.61
C HIS A 3 -17.92 -21.09 -25.69
N ARG A 4 -18.87 -20.36 -26.28
CA ARG A 4 -19.77 -20.91 -27.33
C ARG A 4 -18.99 -21.38 -28.55
N THR A 5 -17.88 -20.71 -28.85
CA THR A 5 -16.98 -21.04 -29.97
C THR A 5 -15.82 -21.95 -29.56
N GLY A 6 -15.80 -22.43 -28.31
CA GLY A 6 -14.70 -23.23 -27.74
C GLY A 6 -13.44 -22.44 -27.38
N SER A 7 -13.34 -21.15 -27.73
CA SER A 7 -12.18 -20.32 -27.39
C SER A 7 -12.54 -18.86 -27.16
N ALA A 8 -11.98 -18.26 -26.11
CA ALA A 8 -12.11 -16.82 -25.84
C ALA A 8 -11.53 -15.94 -26.96
N ARG A 9 -10.66 -16.48 -27.82
CA ARG A 9 -10.01 -15.72 -28.91
C ARG A 9 -10.92 -15.49 -30.12
N SER A 10 -11.98 -16.28 -30.27
CA SER A 10 -12.93 -16.19 -31.38
C SER A 10 -14.25 -15.50 -31.00
N GLU A 11 -14.40 -15.08 -29.74
CA GLU A 11 -15.52 -14.28 -29.27
C GLU A 11 -15.13 -12.80 -29.21
N GLY A 12 -16.10 -11.89 -29.44
CA GLY A 12 -15.90 -10.45 -29.25
C GLY A 12 -15.70 -10.09 -27.78
N TYR A 13 -15.33 -8.83 -27.49
CA TYR A 13 -15.14 -8.37 -26.11
C TYR A 13 -16.41 -8.57 -25.27
N TYR A 14 -16.26 -9.15 -24.07
CA TYR A 14 -17.33 -9.23 -23.09
C TYR A 14 -16.81 -8.93 -21.67
N PRO A 15 -17.62 -8.27 -20.82
CA PRO A 15 -17.26 -8.06 -19.44
C PRO A 15 -17.40 -9.35 -18.64
N ILE A 16 -16.37 -9.71 -17.88
CA ILE A 16 -16.42 -10.84 -16.94
C ILE A 16 -17.07 -10.39 -15.62
N SER A 17 -18.05 -11.16 -15.14
CA SER A 17 -18.73 -10.89 -13.87
C SER A 17 -17.79 -10.96 -12.66
N ARG A 18 -18.08 -10.22 -11.59
CA ARG A 18 -17.28 -10.25 -10.35
C ARG A 18 -17.16 -11.66 -9.75
N ARG A 19 -18.24 -12.44 -9.77
CA ARG A 19 -18.26 -13.83 -9.27
C ARG A 19 -17.32 -14.74 -10.06
N GLU A 20 -17.20 -14.51 -11.36
CA GLU A 20 -16.24 -15.23 -12.19
C GLU A 20 -14.81 -14.74 -11.98
N LYS A 21 -14.61 -13.42 -11.86
CA LYS A 21 -13.32 -12.80 -11.48
C LYS A 21 -12.72 -13.39 -10.20
N ALA A 22 -13.55 -13.58 -9.17
CA ALA A 22 -13.11 -14.14 -7.89
C ALA A 22 -12.55 -15.58 -7.98
N ARG A 23 -12.89 -16.36 -9.02
CA ARG A 23 -12.37 -17.73 -9.19
C ARG A 23 -10.89 -17.76 -9.58
N TYR A 24 -10.40 -16.74 -10.27
CA TYR A 24 -9.04 -16.72 -10.81
C TYR A 24 -8.17 -15.58 -10.27
N LEU A 25 -8.77 -14.53 -9.71
CA LEU A 25 -8.06 -13.65 -8.78
C LEU A 25 -7.79 -14.47 -7.52
N ARG A 26 -6.64 -15.16 -7.49
CA ARG A 26 -6.17 -15.81 -6.26
C ARG A 26 -6.14 -14.74 -5.17
N PRO A 27 -6.91 -14.86 -4.08
CA PRO A 27 -6.54 -14.15 -2.86
C PRO A 27 -5.10 -14.60 -2.58
N CYS A 28 -4.17 -13.67 -2.38
CA CYS A 28 -2.90 -14.04 -1.75
C CYS A 28 -3.30 -14.81 -0.47
N PRO A 29 -2.91 -16.08 -0.33
CA PRO A 29 -3.20 -16.78 0.90
C PRO A 29 -2.57 -15.96 2.02
N ALA A 30 -3.40 -15.47 2.95
CA ALA A 30 -2.86 -15.02 4.23
C ALA A 30 -1.96 -16.15 4.74
N PRO A 31 -0.76 -15.84 5.27
CA PRO A 31 0.06 -16.87 5.90
C PRO A 31 -0.84 -17.57 6.91
N ARG A 32 -1.12 -18.86 6.66
CA ARG A 32 -1.82 -19.65 7.68
C ARG A 32 -0.79 -19.81 8.79
N PRO A 33 -1.10 -19.46 10.05
CA PRO A 33 -0.21 -19.78 11.14
C PRO A 33 0.01 -21.30 11.09
N ASP A 34 1.27 -21.72 11.02
CA ASP A 34 1.62 -23.14 11.03
C ASP A 34 1.06 -23.75 12.32
N PRO A 35 0.26 -24.82 12.24
CA PRO A 35 -0.34 -25.43 13.44
C PRO A 35 0.70 -26.02 14.40
N ASP A 36 1.93 -26.25 13.90
CA ASP A 36 3.07 -26.80 14.66
C ASP A 36 4.07 -25.72 15.10
N ALA A 37 3.82 -24.44 14.82
CA ALA A 37 4.67 -23.37 15.34
C ALA A 37 4.49 -23.29 16.87
N PRO A 38 5.59 -23.28 17.66
CA PRO A 38 5.48 -23.06 19.09
C PRO A 38 4.69 -21.77 19.34
N PRO A 39 3.80 -21.71 20.34
CA PRO A 39 3.05 -20.50 20.63
C PRO A 39 4.05 -19.37 20.82
N ASP A 40 3.98 -18.37 19.95
CA ASP A 40 4.89 -17.23 19.95
C ASP A 40 4.69 -16.51 21.29
N THR A 41 5.49 -16.91 22.28
CA THR A 41 5.39 -16.45 23.67
C THR A 41 5.97 -15.03 23.78
N GLN A 42 6.48 -14.50 22.67
CA GLN A 42 7.14 -13.22 22.52
C GLN A 42 6.28 -12.41 21.57
N GLY A 43 5.42 -11.57 22.12
CA GLY A 43 4.41 -10.81 21.39
C GLY A 43 4.96 -9.94 20.24
N PRO A 44 4.06 -9.31 19.45
CA PRO A 44 4.37 -8.59 18.21
C PRO A 44 5.47 -7.52 18.36
N ASN A 45 5.65 -7.00 19.59
CA ASN A 45 6.70 -6.07 19.95
C ASN A 45 8.14 -6.59 19.72
N ARG A 46 8.41 -7.90 19.78
CA ARG A 46 9.78 -8.42 19.54
C ARG A 46 10.15 -8.35 18.07
N VAL A 47 9.25 -8.74 17.16
CA VAL A 47 9.45 -8.66 15.71
C VAL A 47 9.67 -7.20 15.27
N LEU A 48 8.88 -6.27 15.83
CA LEU A 48 9.06 -4.83 15.59
C LEU A 48 10.40 -4.31 16.14
N SER A 49 10.81 -4.78 17.33
CA SER A 49 12.11 -4.44 17.92
C SER A 49 13.28 -4.97 17.10
N GLU A 50 13.16 -6.19 16.57
CA GLU A 50 14.15 -6.82 15.68
C GLU A 50 14.29 -6.01 14.39
N ARG A 51 13.18 -5.71 13.69
CA ARG A 51 13.20 -4.88 12.47
C ARG A 51 13.79 -3.48 12.71
N ARG A 52 13.47 -2.83 13.84
CA ARG A 52 14.08 -1.55 14.26
C ARG A 52 15.59 -1.68 14.48
N SER A 53 16.04 -2.78 15.07
CA SER A 53 17.46 -3.03 15.32
C SER A 53 18.25 -3.31 14.03
N GLU A 54 17.66 -4.08 13.10
CA GLU A 54 18.24 -4.39 11.79
C GLU A 54 18.40 -3.13 10.94
N GLN A 55 17.37 -2.27 10.90
CA GLN A 55 17.47 -1.00 10.17
C GLN A 55 18.52 -0.06 10.79
N ARG A 56 18.60 0.03 12.12
CA ARG A 56 19.68 0.78 12.79
C ARG A 56 21.04 0.26 12.36
N ARG A 57 21.22 -1.06 12.31
CA ARG A 57 22.46 -1.70 11.86
C ARG A 57 22.77 -1.37 10.39
N LEU A 58 21.78 -1.43 9.49
CA LEU A 58 21.93 -1.06 8.08
C LEU A 58 22.29 0.43 7.91
N LEU A 59 21.62 1.33 8.64
CA LEU A 59 21.92 2.76 8.61
C LEU A 59 23.33 3.07 9.15
N SER A 60 23.75 2.40 10.23
CA SER A 60 25.11 2.53 10.78
C SER A 60 26.18 1.97 9.83
N ALA A 61 25.87 0.89 9.09
CA ALA A 61 26.77 0.35 8.08
C ALA A 61 26.94 1.31 6.88
N ILE A 62 25.86 1.97 6.46
CA ILE A 62 25.88 2.95 5.36
C ILE A 62 26.54 4.27 5.81
N GLY A 63 26.34 4.70 7.05
CA GLY A 63 26.89 5.94 7.61
C GLY A 63 28.41 5.99 7.77
N SER A 64 29.12 4.88 7.51
CA SER A 64 30.58 4.78 7.64
C SER A 64 31.37 5.23 6.40
N ALA A 65 30.73 5.47 5.26
CA ALA A 65 31.43 5.79 4.01
C ALA A 65 30.78 6.98 3.28
N ALA A 66 31.35 8.16 3.50
CA ALA A 66 31.36 9.34 2.62
C ALA A 66 30.00 9.87 2.08
N LEU A 67 29.64 11.08 2.55
CA LEU A 67 29.17 12.25 1.78
C LEU A 67 28.16 13.07 2.63
N PRO A 68 28.51 14.29 3.06
CA PRO A 68 27.66 15.12 3.94
C PRO A 68 26.43 15.75 3.24
N ASP A 69 26.19 15.43 1.97
CA ASP A 69 25.17 16.10 1.14
C ASP A 69 24.33 15.14 0.27
N SER A 70 24.26 13.86 0.65
CA SER A 70 23.50 12.86 -0.13
C SER A 70 22.14 12.57 0.51
N ASP A 71 21.07 12.59 -0.30
CA ASP A 71 19.67 12.23 0.02
C ASP A 71 19.50 10.83 0.68
N LEU A 72 20.59 10.07 0.84
CA LEU A 72 20.65 8.82 1.61
C LEU A 72 20.23 9.01 3.08
N LEU A 73 20.55 10.14 3.71
CA LEU A 73 20.12 10.44 5.09
C LEU A 73 18.67 10.96 5.17
N LYS A 74 18.06 11.25 4.03
CA LYS A 74 16.61 11.48 3.87
C LYS A 74 15.84 10.17 3.77
N LEU A 75 16.42 9.09 4.29
CA LEU A 75 15.72 7.85 4.57
C LEU A 75 14.57 8.17 5.52
N ASN A 76 13.36 8.08 4.98
CA ASN A 76 12.12 8.16 5.75
C ASN A 76 12.23 7.23 6.97
N GLN A 77 12.35 7.84 8.15
CA GLN A 77 12.53 7.14 9.43
C GLN A 77 11.30 6.28 9.78
N LEU A 78 10.16 6.52 9.13
CA LEU A 78 8.92 5.77 9.28
C LEU A 78 8.82 4.56 8.32
N LYS A 79 9.82 4.34 7.43
CA LYS A 79 9.96 3.09 6.67
C LYS A 79 10.27 1.86 7.53
N VAL A 80 10.21 1.95 8.87
CA VAL A 80 10.55 0.85 9.79
C VAL A 80 9.30 0.08 10.27
N CYS A 81 8.11 0.65 10.14
CA CYS A 81 6.88 0.05 10.69
C CYS A 81 6.10 -0.70 9.61
N TRP A 82 6.73 -1.66 8.93
CA TRP A 82 5.98 -2.57 8.05
C TRP A 82 5.81 -3.90 8.77
N PRO A 83 4.74 -4.14 9.54
CA PRO A 83 4.25 -5.51 9.69
C PRO A 83 3.61 -5.86 8.34
N ALA A 84 4.32 -6.69 7.57
CA ALA A 84 4.03 -7.16 6.22
C ALA A 84 3.59 -6.14 5.14
N VAL A 85 4.24 -6.23 3.97
CA VAL A 85 3.79 -5.56 2.74
C VAL A 85 2.32 -5.87 2.49
N PRO A 86 1.44 -4.86 2.51
CA PRO A 86 0.04 -5.10 2.35
C PRO A 86 -0.27 -5.51 0.90
N VAL A 87 -1.09 -6.54 0.73
CA VAL A 87 -1.49 -6.99 -0.59
C VAL A 87 -2.60 -6.09 -1.10
N VAL A 88 -2.38 -5.51 -2.28
CA VAL A 88 -3.43 -4.82 -3.03
C VAL A 88 -4.25 -5.89 -3.75
N SER A 89 -5.52 -6.02 -3.37
CA SER A 89 -6.44 -6.99 -3.99
C SER A 89 -7.74 -6.31 -4.37
N PRO A 90 -8.39 -6.75 -5.47
CA PRO A 90 -9.69 -6.21 -5.83
C PRO A 90 -10.72 -6.44 -4.73
N ARG A 91 -11.34 -5.36 -4.23
CA ARG A 91 -12.30 -5.43 -3.12
C ARG A 91 -13.75 -5.39 -3.61
N ARG A 92 -14.65 -5.79 -2.69
CA ARG A 92 -16.10 -5.68 -2.88
C ARG A 92 -16.58 -4.22 -2.90
N ILE A 93 -15.90 -3.35 -2.17
CA ILE A 93 -16.31 -1.97 -1.90
C ILE A 93 -15.82 -1.04 -3.02
N HIS A 94 -14.52 -1.06 -3.34
CA HIS A 94 -13.92 -0.36 -4.49
C HIS A 94 -12.93 -1.24 -5.24
N GLU A 95 -12.55 -0.80 -6.45
CA GLU A 95 -11.74 -1.55 -7.42
C GLU A 95 -10.50 -2.21 -6.80
N TRP A 96 -9.82 -1.50 -5.91
CA TRP A 96 -8.62 -1.96 -5.20
C TRP A 96 -8.73 -1.70 -3.70
N GLY A 97 -8.10 -2.54 -2.89
CA GLY A 97 -7.99 -2.31 -1.46
C GLY A 97 -6.77 -2.95 -0.84
N LEU A 98 -6.32 -2.36 0.27
CA LEU A 98 -5.12 -2.74 1.00
C LEU A 98 -5.43 -3.74 2.13
N PHE A 99 -4.80 -4.91 2.12
CA PHE A 99 -4.99 -5.95 3.15
C PHE A 99 -3.71 -6.22 3.95
N ALA A 100 -3.82 -6.28 5.27
CA ALA A 100 -2.74 -6.72 6.16
C ALA A 100 -2.54 -8.23 6.04
N MET A 101 -1.28 -8.67 5.98
CA MET A 101 -0.92 -10.10 5.94
C MET A 101 -0.59 -10.64 7.33
N GLU A 102 -0.25 -9.76 8.27
CA GLU A 102 0.07 -10.07 9.66
C GLU A 102 -0.96 -9.37 10.58
N PRO A 103 -1.27 -9.94 11.76
CA PRO A 103 -2.10 -9.26 12.74
C PRO A 103 -1.40 -8.01 13.27
N ILE A 104 -2.10 -6.87 13.24
CA ILE A 104 -1.61 -5.57 13.72
C ILE A 104 -2.21 -5.31 15.10
N ALA A 105 -1.39 -4.89 16.06
CA ALA A 105 -1.88 -4.56 17.39
C ALA A 105 -2.63 -3.21 17.41
N ALA A 106 -3.47 -3.01 18.43
CA ALA A 106 -4.09 -1.70 18.65
C ALA A 106 -3.01 -0.62 18.89
N ASP A 107 -3.26 0.61 18.43
CA ASP A 107 -2.37 1.77 18.54
C ASP A 107 -1.00 1.62 17.83
N GLU A 108 -0.88 0.66 16.91
CA GLU A 108 0.32 0.44 16.13
C GLU A 108 0.31 1.23 14.81
N MET A 109 1.43 1.88 14.50
CA MET A 109 1.63 2.57 13.22
C MET A 109 1.79 1.57 12.08
N VAL A 110 0.99 1.72 11.02
CA VAL A 110 0.95 0.77 9.89
C VAL A 110 1.75 1.24 8.67
N ILE A 111 1.44 2.43 8.17
CA ILE A 111 2.07 2.96 6.97
C ILE A 111 1.90 4.48 6.94
N GLU A 112 2.94 5.19 6.51
CA GLU A 112 2.83 6.63 6.24
C GLU A 112 2.05 6.86 4.95
N TYR A 113 1.19 7.86 4.90
CA TYR A 113 0.58 8.30 3.65
C TYR A 113 1.54 9.22 2.88
N VAL A 114 2.20 8.68 1.86
CA VAL A 114 3.22 9.41 1.10
C VAL A 114 2.63 9.91 -0.21
N GLY A 115 2.82 11.20 -0.48
CA GLY A 115 2.44 11.87 -1.73
C GLY A 115 3.13 13.22 -1.87
N GLN A 116 2.69 14.02 -2.83
CA GLN A 116 3.19 15.37 -3.05
C GLN A 116 2.54 16.37 -2.09
N ASN A 117 3.35 17.14 -1.38
CA ASN A 117 2.85 18.25 -0.57
C ASN A 117 2.41 19.42 -1.47
N ILE A 118 1.15 19.83 -1.35
CA ILE A 118 0.51 20.89 -2.12
C ILE A 118 -0.33 21.81 -1.22
N ARG A 119 -0.52 23.06 -1.69
CA ARG A 119 -1.41 24.03 -1.04
C ARG A 119 -2.87 23.83 -1.45
N GLN A 120 -3.81 24.31 -0.64
CA GLN A 120 -5.26 24.25 -0.89
C GLN A 120 -5.65 24.72 -2.30
N VAL A 121 -5.19 25.89 -2.73
CA VAL A 121 -5.51 26.44 -4.07
C VAL A 121 -5.06 25.51 -5.21
N VAL A 122 -3.93 24.83 -5.02
CA VAL A 122 -3.39 23.88 -6.00
C VAL A 122 -4.21 22.58 -5.99
N ALA A 123 -4.67 22.14 -4.82
CA ALA A 123 -5.53 20.96 -4.68
C ALA A 123 -6.85 21.17 -5.44
N ASP A 124 -7.51 22.30 -5.26
CA ASP A 124 -8.77 22.63 -5.94
C ASP A 124 -8.60 22.67 -7.46
N MET A 125 -7.48 23.23 -7.94
CA MET A 125 -7.14 23.23 -9.37
C MET A 125 -6.91 21.81 -9.90
N ARG A 126 -6.22 20.95 -9.13
CA ARG A 126 -5.93 19.56 -9.51
C ARG A 126 -7.17 18.69 -9.52
N GLU A 127 -8.06 18.85 -8.55
CA GLU A 127 -9.34 18.12 -8.49
C GLU A 127 -10.16 18.37 -9.77
N LYS A 128 -10.29 19.64 -10.18
CA LYS A 128 -10.96 20.00 -11.44
C LYS A 128 -10.28 19.39 -12.67
N ARG A 129 -8.94 19.43 -12.73
CA ARG A 129 -8.18 18.82 -13.83
C ARG A 129 -8.37 17.30 -13.86
N TYR A 130 -8.33 16.62 -12.72
CA TYR A 130 -8.52 15.16 -12.66
C TYR A 130 -9.94 14.76 -13.07
N ALA A 131 -10.95 15.54 -12.68
CA ALA A 131 -12.32 15.35 -13.16
C ALA A 131 -12.41 15.51 -14.69
N GLN A 132 -11.73 16.50 -15.27
CA GLN A 132 -11.66 16.72 -16.72
C GLN A 132 -10.89 15.61 -17.46
N GLU A 133 -9.84 15.07 -16.86
CA GLU A 133 -9.09 13.91 -17.38
C GLU A 133 -9.91 12.59 -17.30
N GLY A 134 -11.07 12.61 -16.66
CA GLY A 134 -11.90 11.41 -16.45
C GLY A 134 -11.38 10.50 -15.33
N ILE A 135 -10.50 11.01 -14.47
CA ILE A 135 -10.03 10.30 -13.27
C ILE A 135 -11.11 10.44 -12.19
N GLY A 136 -11.98 9.43 -12.11
CA GLY A 136 -13.11 9.42 -11.17
C GLY A 136 -12.74 9.16 -9.69
N SER A 137 -11.46 9.25 -9.33
CA SER A 137 -11.00 9.03 -7.95
C SER A 137 -9.79 9.91 -7.64
N SER A 138 -9.93 10.81 -6.67
CA SER A 138 -8.87 11.71 -6.19
C SER A 138 -8.27 11.20 -4.88
N TYR A 139 -6.95 11.21 -4.76
CA TYR A 139 -6.23 10.70 -3.58
C TYR A 139 -5.57 11.86 -2.81
N LEU A 140 -6.39 12.65 -2.13
CA LEU A 140 -6.00 13.86 -1.40
C LEU A 140 -6.17 13.65 0.10
N PHE A 141 -5.11 13.90 0.87
CA PHE A 141 -5.13 13.80 2.33
C PHE A 141 -4.82 15.17 2.94
N ARG A 142 -5.73 15.70 3.76
CA ARG A 142 -5.56 17.01 4.41
C ARG A 142 -4.83 16.82 5.73
N VAL A 143 -3.67 17.46 5.87
CA VAL A 143 -2.87 17.47 7.10
C VAL A 143 -3.24 18.70 7.93
N ASP A 144 -3.20 19.87 7.29
CA ASP A 144 -3.54 21.16 7.90
C ASP A 144 -4.51 21.94 6.99
N HIS A 145 -4.85 23.18 7.36
CA HIS A 145 -5.66 24.07 6.52
C HIS A 145 -5.02 24.40 5.16
N ASP A 146 -3.69 24.58 5.14
CA ASP A 146 -2.94 24.94 3.94
C ASP A 146 -2.09 23.80 3.37
N THR A 147 -2.00 22.67 4.08
CA THR A 147 -1.13 21.54 3.72
C THR A 147 -1.96 20.32 3.35
N ILE A 148 -1.91 19.94 2.08
CA ILE A 148 -2.55 18.73 1.55
C ILE A 148 -1.51 17.84 0.89
N ILE A 149 -1.62 16.53 1.09
CA ILE A 149 -0.79 15.52 0.45
C ILE A 149 -1.58 14.89 -0.70
N ASP A 150 -1.11 15.06 -1.92
CA ASP A 150 -1.68 14.48 -3.13
C ASP A 150 -0.92 13.23 -3.55
N ALA A 151 -1.59 12.08 -3.48
CA ALA A 151 -1.06 10.79 -3.90
C ALA A 151 -1.63 10.31 -5.25
N THR A 152 -2.35 11.14 -6.00
CA THR A 152 -3.11 10.71 -7.18
C THR A 152 -2.20 10.15 -8.28
N LYS A 153 -1.15 10.89 -8.63
CA LYS A 153 -0.15 10.44 -9.62
C LYS A 153 1.10 9.86 -8.95
N CYS A 154 1.62 10.53 -7.91
CA CYS A 154 2.85 10.17 -7.22
C CYS A 154 2.59 9.93 -5.73
N GLY A 155 2.84 8.70 -5.24
CA GLY A 155 2.57 8.33 -3.84
C GLY A 155 2.77 6.84 -3.61
N ASN A 156 2.52 6.35 -2.39
CA ASN A 156 2.71 4.93 -2.03
C ASN A 156 1.40 4.10 -2.08
N LEU A 157 1.47 2.86 -1.57
CA LEU A 157 0.32 1.94 -1.51
C LEU A 157 -0.77 2.36 -0.51
N ALA A 158 -0.48 3.31 0.40
CA ALA A 158 -1.44 3.80 1.38
C ALA A 158 -2.68 4.44 0.71
N ARG A 159 -2.55 4.89 -0.55
CA ARG A 159 -3.67 5.41 -1.35
C ARG A 159 -4.82 4.41 -1.54
N PHE A 160 -4.57 3.11 -1.37
CA PHE A 160 -5.57 2.04 -1.53
C PHE A 160 -6.24 1.63 -0.21
N ILE A 161 -6.00 2.37 0.87
CA ILE A 161 -6.80 2.26 2.10
C ILE A 161 -8.16 2.91 1.78
N ASN A 162 -9.25 2.17 2.05
CA ASN A 162 -10.62 2.64 1.83
C ASN A 162 -11.20 3.20 3.12
#